data_AF-A0A959V1C7-F1
#
_entry.id   AF-A0A959V1C7-F1
#
_cell.length_a   1.000
_cell.length_b   1.000
_cell.length_c   1.000
_cell.angle_alpha   90.00
_cell.angle_beta   90.00
_cell.angle_gamma   90.00
#
_symmetry.space_group_name_H-M   'P 1'
#
loop_
_entity.id
_entity.type
_entity.pdbx_description
1 polymer ?
#
loop_
_entity_poly.entity_id
_entity_poly.type
_entity_poly.pdbx_seq_one_letter_code
_entity_poly.pdbx_strand_id
1 'polypeptide(L)'
;DVSFFIGSDDRIGLVGRNGAGKSTLLKVLAGKQSYDGGTMGRPNEMTLGYLPQEMTHELERTPWEVAGQAFSEARDLDASITRIEQELTTTTDNEHAMELATLLAHAHERLSALGAADHDMQVERMLKGLG
;
A
#
# COMPACT_ATOMS: atom_id res chain seq x y z
N ASP A 1 5.55 -7.44 -32.97
CA ASP A 1 5.14 -6.14 -32.40
C ASP A 1 3.78 -6.22 -31.75
N VAL A 2 3.58 -5.46 -30.68
CA VAL A 2 2.34 -5.40 -29.92
C VAL A 2 2.01 -3.93 -29.64
N SER A 3 0.73 -3.55 -29.74
CA SER A 3 0.27 -2.19 -29.49
C SER A 3 -1.13 -2.25 -28.87
N PHE A 4 -1.28 -1.68 -27.69
CA PHE A 4 -2.55 -1.58 -26.98
C PHE A 4 -2.53 -0.37 -26.04
N PHE A 5 -3.72 0.03 -25.62
CA PHE A 5 -3.95 1.05 -24.60
C PHE A 5 -4.76 0.39 -23.46
N ILE A 6 -4.44 0.76 -22.22
CA ILE A 6 -5.15 0.29 -21.02
C ILE A 6 -5.70 1.52 -20.31
N GLY A 7 -7.03 1.61 -20.20
CA GLY A 7 -7.73 2.64 -19.45
C GLY A 7 -7.80 2.35 -17.95
N SER A 8 -8.21 3.34 -17.16
CA SER A 8 -8.32 3.27 -15.69
C SER A 8 -9.28 2.18 -15.18
N ASP A 9 -10.32 1.88 -15.96
CA ASP A 9 -11.41 0.99 -15.56
C ASP A 9 -11.39 -0.36 -16.30
N ASP A 10 -10.34 -0.59 -17.09
CA ASP A 10 -10.21 -1.79 -17.90
C ASP A 10 -9.90 -3.02 -17.03
N ARG A 11 -10.64 -4.11 -17.28
CA ARG A 11 -10.35 -5.44 -16.76
C ARG A 11 -9.90 -6.33 -17.91
N ILE A 12 -8.59 -6.53 -18.02
CA ILE A 12 -7.98 -7.22 -19.17
C ILE A 12 -7.49 -8.61 -18.78
N GLY A 13 -7.93 -9.62 -19.53
CA GLY A 13 -7.38 -10.98 -19.45
C GLY A 13 -6.37 -11.24 -20.56
N LEU A 14 -5.12 -11.55 -20.19
CA LEU A 14 -4.10 -11.94 -21.16
C LEU A 14 -4.10 -13.46 -21.38
N VAL A 15 -4.59 -13.91 -22.54
CA VAL A 15 -4.72 -15.32 -22.90
C VAL A 15 -3.78 -15.73 -24.02
N GLY A 16 -3.40 -17.01 -24.06
CA GLY A 16 -2.51 -17.55 -25.09
C GLY A 16 -1.81 -18.82 -24.63
N ARG A 17 -1.21 -19.56 -25.58
CA ARG A 17 -0.48 -20.82 -25.30
C ARG A 17 0.70 -20.58 -24.35
N ASN A 18 1.18 -21.64 -23.70
CA ASN A 18 2.44 -21.59 -22.95
C ASN A 18 3.58 -21.21 -23.89
N GLY A 19 4.48 -20.33 -23.43
CA GLY A 19 5.56 -19.78 -24.25
C GLY A 19 5.17 -18.58 -25.13
N ALA A 20 3.89 -18.17 -25.18
CA ALA A 20 3.46 -17.00 -25.98
C ALA A 20 3.93 -15.63 -25.44
N GLY A 21 4.82 -15.60 -24.43
CA GLY A 21 5.35 -14.36 -23.87
C GLY A 21 4.46 -13.65 -22.84
N LYS A 22 3.39 -14.29 -22.34
CA LYS A 22 2.47 -13.66 -21.36
C LYS A 22 3.17 -13.16 -20.09
N SER A 23 3.93 -14.05 -19.44
CA SER A 23 4.68 -13.70 -18.24
C SER A 23 5.77 -12.67 -18.55
N THR A 24 6.35 -12.71 -19.75
CA THR A 24 7.31 -11.70 -20.22
C THR A 24 6.65 -10.34 -20.34
N LEU A 25 5.47 -10.25 -20.97
CA LEU A 25 4.72 -9.01 -21.11
C LEU A 25 4.36 -8.41 -19.73
N LEU A 26 3.86 -9.24 -18.80
CA LEU A 26 3.56 -8.79 -17.45
C LEU A 26 4.80 -8.28 -16.70
N LYS A 27 5.96 -8.95 -16.84
CA LYS A 27 7.23 -8.47 -16.24
C LYS A 27 7.71 -7.16 -16.85
N VAL A 28 7.55 -6.97 -18.16
CA VAL A 28 7.88 -5.71 -18.84
C VAL A 28 6.98 -4.58 -18.34
N LEU A 29 5.66 -4.80 -18.30
CA LEU A 29 4.70 -3.83 -17.77
C LEU A 29 4.99 -3.49 -16.29
N ALA A 30 5.39 -4.49 -15.50
CA ALA A 30 5.80 -4.33 -14.10
C ALA A 30 7.18 -3.65 -13.90
N GLY A 31 7.91 -3.34 -14.99
CA GLY A 31 9.28 -2.81 -14.92
C GLY A 31 10.31 -3.79 -14.36
N LYS A 32 9.99 -5.10 -14.31
CA LYS A 32 10.88 -6.17 -13.85
C LYS A 32 11.76 -6.75 -14.95
N GLN A 33 11.47 -6.42 -16.20
CA GLN A 33 12.25 -6.85 -17.37
C GLN A 33 12.28 -5.72 -18.41
N SER A 34 13.44 -5.49 -19.03
CA SER A 34 13.57 -4.54 -20.14
C SER A 34 12.88 -5.07 -21.40
N TYR A 35 12.51 -4.15 -22.29
CA TYR A 35 12.01 -4.45 -23.63
C TYR A 35 13.04 -4.01 -24.68
N ASP A 36 13.08 -4.72 -25.80
CA ASP A 36 14.15 -4.53 -26.81
C ASP A 36 13.93 -3.27 -27.68
N GLY A 37 12.70 -2.76 -27.77
CA GLY A 37 12.37 -1.55 -28.52
C GLY A 37 10.90 -1.13 -28.42
N GLY A 38 10.58 0.04 -28.98
CA GLY A 38 9.26 0.65 -28.90
C GLY A 38 9.15 1.66 -27.76
N THR A 39 7.92 2.00 -27.37
CA THR A 39 7.63 3.01 -26.34
C THR A 39 6.52 2.54 -25.43
N MET A 40 6.66 2.81 -24.14
CA MET A 40 5.65 2.55 -23.11
C MET A 40 5.51 3.78 -22.22
N GLY A 41 4.29 4.31 -22.11
CA GLY A 41 3.95 5.43 -21.25
C GLY A 41 3.03 4.98 -20.11
N ARG A 42 3.18 5.60 -18.95
CA ARG A 42 2.30 5.41 -17.79
C ARG A 42 2.00 6.77 -17.14
N PRO A 43 0.81 6.96 -16.53
CA PRO A 43 0.54 8.16 -15.75
C PRO A 43 1.54 8.33 -14.60
N ASN A 44 1.86 9.58 -14.26
CA ASN A 44 2.81 9.88 -13.19
C ASN A 44 2.30 9.47 -11.80
N GLU A 45 0.99 9.55 -11.57
CA GLU A 45 0.35 9.30 -10.27
C GLU A 45 -0.25 7.88 -10.16
N MET A 46 0.24 6.93 -10.97
CA MET A 46 -0.24 5.55 -10.94
C MET A 46 0.58 4.66 -10.01
N THR A 47 -0.09 3.97 -9.09
CA THR A 47 0.50 2.87 -8.31
C THR A 47 0.41 1.55 -9.09
N LEU A 48 1.52 0.82 -9.18
CA LEU A 48 1.60 -0.44 -9.92
C LEU A 48 1.82 -1.62 -8.98
N GLY A 49 0.84 -2.51 -8.88
CA GLY A 49 0.96 -3.80 -8.19
C GLY A 49 1.35 -4.92 -9.14
N TYR A 50 2.31 -5.76 -8.75
CA TYR A 50 2.71 -6.95 -9.52
C TYR A 50 2.80 -8.17 -8.60
N LEU A 51 2.01 -9.20 -8.91
CA LEU A 51 2.03 -10.48 -8.23
C LEU A 51 2.78 -11.50 -9.11
N PRO A 52 3.98 -11.96 -8.71
CA PRO A 52 4.72 -12.95 -9.48
C PRO A 52 4.04 -14.33 -9.40
N GLN A 53 4.32 -15.17 -10.40
CA GLN A 53 3.80 -16.55 -10.46
C GLN A 53 4.38 -17.44 -9.35
N GLU A 54 5.63 -17.23 -8.99
CA GLU A 54 6.31 -17.90 -7.87
C GLU A 54 6.58 -16.86 -6.79
N MET A 55 6.08 -17.10 -5.58
CA MET A 55 6.39 -16.28 -4.41
C MET A 55 7.44 -16.99 -3.57
N THR A 56 8.55 -16.31 -3.29
CA THR A 56 9.45 -16.71 -2.21
C THR A 56 8.76 -16.39 -0.89
N HIS A 57 8.26 -17.42 -0.20
CA HIS A 57 7.60 -17.25 1.09
C HIS A 57 8.63 -17.09 2.20
N GLU A 58 8.63 -15.94 2.86
CA GLU A 58 9.09 -15.84 4.25
C GLU A 58 7.94 -16.32 5.14
N LEU A 59 7.98 -17.60 5.53
CA LEU A 59 6.95 -18.24 6.37
C LEU A 59 7.04 -17.79 7.85
N GLU A 60 7.82 -16.77 8.17
CA GLU A 60 8.00 -16.28 9.53
C GLU A 60 6.83 -15.40 10.01
N ARG A 61 5.92 -15.01 9.11
CA ARG A 61 4.83 -14.07 9.39
C ARG A 61 3.48 -14.70 9.12
N THR A 62 2.54 -14.42 10.00
CA THR A 62 1.13 -14.77 9.84
C THR A 62 0.47 -13.95 8.73
N PRO A 63 -0.62 -14.43 8.11
CA PRO A 63 -1.39 -13.63 7.15
C PRO A 63 -1.83 -12.27 7.70
N TRP A 64 -2.14 -12.21 9.00
CA TRP A 64 -2.45 -10.96 9.70
C TRP A 64 -1.28 -9.99 9.66
N GLU A 65 -0.09 -10.43 10.06
CA GLU A 65 1.11 -9.60 10.05
C GLU A 65 1.54 -9.18 8.65
N VAL A 66 1.22 -9.97 7.63
CA VAL A 66 1.46 -9.61 6.22
C VAL A 66 0.47 -8.55 5.76
N ALA A 67 -0.83 -8.80 5.91
CA ALA A 67 -1.87 -7.85 5.52
C ALA A 67 -1.76 -6.52 6.28
N GLY A 68 -1.40 -6.58 7.56
CA GLY A 68 -1.19 -5.40 8.39
C GLY A 68 -0.05 -4.48 7.92
N GLN A 69 0.90 -4.96 7.11
CA GLN A 69 2.01 -4.12 6.60
C GLN A 69 1.52 -2.94 5.77
N ALA A 70 0.42 -3.13 5.03
CA ALA A 70 -0.20 -2.08 4.24
C ALA A 70 -0.64 -0.87 5.08
N PHE A 71 -0.79 -1.07 6.40
CA PHE A 71 -1.26 -0.08 7.37
C PHE A 71 -0.19 0.27 8.42
N SER A 72 1.09 0.05 8.12
CA SER A 72 2.19 0.38 9.05
C SER A 72 2.18 1.85 9.46
N GLU A 73 2.03 2.77 8.52
CA GLU A 73 1.95 4.21 8.81
C GLU A 73 0.76 4.56 9.72
N ALA A 74 -0.41 3.96 9.49
CA ALA A 74 -1.58 4.18 10.33
C ALA A 74 -1.33 3.72 11.78
N ARG A 75 -0.72 2.54 11.95
CA ARG A 75 -0.33 2.02 13.27
C ARG A 75 0.67 2.92 14.00
N ASP A 76 1.64 3.45 13.28
CA ASP A 76 2.65 4.36 13.84
C ASP A 76 2.03 5.70 14.27
N LEU A 77 1.05 6.20 13.50
CA LEU A 77 0.27 7.39 13.83
C LEU A 77 -0.60 7.17 15.07
N ASP A 78 -1.35 6.06 15.15
CA ASP A 78 -2.17 5.73 16.32
C ASP A 78 -1.35 5.60 17.60
N ALA A 79 -0.20 4.94 17.52
CA ALA A 79 0.75 4.84 18.62
C ALA A 79 1.28 6.22 19.04
N SER A 80 1.45 7.13 18.06
CA SER A 80 1.91 8.49 18.33
C SER A 80 0.85 9.39 18.92
N ILE A 81 -0.39 9.31 18.42
CA ILE A 81 -1.57 9.98 18.99
C ILE A 81 -1.72 9.59 20.45
N THR A 82 -1.76 8.28 20.74
CA THR A 82 -1.91 7.75 22.10
C THR A 82 -0.83 8.29 23.05
N ARG A 83 0.43 8.33 22.58
CA ARG A 83 1.57 8.83 23.37
C ARG A 83 1.45 10.33 23.65
N ILE A 84 1.13 11.12 22.61
CA ILE A 84 0.98 12.57 22.72
C ILE A 84 -0.17 12.93 23.67
N GLU A 85 -1.30 12.22 23.56
CA GLU A 85 -2.45 12.40 24.46
C GLU A 85 -2.06 12.13 25.92
N GLN A 86 -1.34 11.04 26.19
CA GLN A 86 -0.85 10.74 27.54
C GLN A 86 0.09 11.84 28.06
N GLU A 87 1.01 12.31 27.22
CA GLU A 87 1.96 13.35 27.59
C GLU A 87 1.26 14.69 27.89
N LEU A 88 0.25 15.06 27.09
CA LEU A 88 -0.61 16.23 27.32
C LEU A 88 -1.33 16.19 28.67
N THR A 89 -1.65 15.00 29.21
CA THR A 89 -2.28 14.90 30.55
C THR A 89 -1.31 15.16 31.71
N THR A 90 0.00 15.04 31.46
CA THR A 90 1.03 15.10 32.51
C THR A 90 1.92 16.33 32.43
N THR A 91 2.02 16.96 31.26
CA THR A 91 2.82 18.18 31.08
C THR A 91 2.23 19.35 31.87
N THR A 92 3.10 20.13 32.50
CA THR A 92 2.77 21.40 33.17
C THR A 92 3.36 22.61 32.43
N ASP A 93 4.14 22.35 31.38
CA ASP A 93 4.71 23.38 30.51
C ASP A 93 3.73 23.70 29.38
N ASN A 94 3.28 24.96 29.34
CA ASN A 94 2.31 25.45 28.36
C ASN A 94 2.88 25.54 26.93
N GLU A 95 4.18 25.83 26.78
CA GLU A 95 4.80 25.88 25.45
C GLU A 95 4.88 24.46 24.87
N HIS A 96 5.37 23.52 25.67
CA HIS A 96 5.40 22.09 25.31
C HIS A 96 4.00 21.53 25.03
N ALA A 97 2.99 21.90 25.83
CA ALA A 97 1.61 21.50 25.60
C ALA A 97 1.06 21.99 24.25
N MET A 98 1.42 23.21 23.83
CA MET A 98 1.01 23.76 22.54
C MET A 98 1.68 23.02 21.36
N GLU A 99 2.95 22.67 21.50
CA GLU A 99 3.68 21.88 20.50
C GLU A 99 3.04 20.48 20.34
N LEU A 100 2.79 19.80 21.46
CA LEU A 100 2.10 18.51 21.48
C LEU A 100 0.71 18.58 20.85
N ALA A 101 -0.08 19.62 21.15
CA ALA A 101 -1.41 19.82 20.55
C ALA A 101 -1.33 20.01 19.02
N THR A 102 -0.31 20.70 18.54
CA THR A 102 -0.07 20.89 17.10
C THR A 102 0.30 19.56 16.43
N LEU A 103 1.21 18.79 17.05
CA LEU A 103 1.60 17.47 16.55
C LEU A 103 0.41 16.49 16.53
N LEU A 104 -0.42 16.51 17.57
CA LEU A 104 -1.63 15.70 17.66
C LEU A 104 -2.59 16.01 16.51
N ALA A 105 -2.83 17.30 16.21
CA ALA A 105 -3.70 17.72 15.12
C ALA A 105 -3.19 17.22 13.75
N HIS A 106 -1.89 17.37 13.46
CA HIS A 106 -1.30 16.87 12.22
C HIS A 106 -1.35 15.34 12.11
N ALA A 107 -1.14 14.62 13.21
CA ALA A 107 -1.22 13.16 13.22
C ALA A 107 -2.64 12.67 12.90
N HIS A 108 -3.67 13.29 13.49
CA HIS A 108 -5.06 12.98 13.18
C HIS A 108 -5.43 13.31 11.73
N GLU A 109 -5.01 14.46 11.21
CA GLU A 109 -5.26 14.83 9.81
C GLU A 109 -4.64 13.81 8.86
N ARG A 110 -3.40 13.40 9.12
CA ARG A 110 -2.71 12.39 8.32
C ARG A 110 -3.41 11.02 8.38
N LEU A 111 -3.79 10.58 9.56
CA LEU A 111 -4.51 9.31 9.74
C LEU A 111 -5.87 9.32 9.01
N SER A 112 -6.58 10.45 9.07
CA SER A 112 -7.83 10.65 8.33
C SER A 112 -7.61 10.60 6.81
N ALA A 113 -6.57 11.27 6.30
CA ALA A 113 -6.21 11.26 4.89
C ALA A 113 -5.84 9.86 4.36
N LEU A 114 -5.29 8.99 5.22
CA LEU A 114 -5.02 7.59 4.88
C LEU A 114 -6.31 6.75 4.78
N GLY A 115 -7.44 7.20 5.35
CA GLY A 115 -8.68 6.42 5.41
C GLY A 115 -8.54 5.13 6.21
N ALA A 116 -7.56 5.07 7.12
CA ALA A 116 -7.09 3.86 7.79
C ALA A 116 -7.33 3.86 9.31
N ALA A 117 -8.29 4.67 9.79
CA ALA A 117 -8.63 4.75 11.22
C ALA A 117 -9.00 3.37 11.80
N ASP A 118 -9.77 2.56 11.07
CA ASP A 118 -10.12 1.18 11.45
C ASP A 118 -9.28 0.13 10.70
N HIS A 119 -7.97 0.33 10.61
CA HIS A 119 -7.08 -0.52 9.80
C HIS A 119 -7.17 -2.01 10.18
N ASP A 120 -7.34 -2.35 11.46
CA ASP A 120 -7.53 -3.74 11.90
C ASP A 120 -8.79 -4.39 11.31
N MET A 121 -9.90 -3.65 11.25
CA MET A 121 -11.13 -4.12 10.60
C MET A 121 -10.91 -4.29 9.08
N GLN A 122 -10.11 -3.42 8.46
CA GLN A 122 -9.80 -3.53 7.04
C GLN A 122 -8.93 -4.77 6.76
N VAL A 123 -7.93 -5.05 7.60
CA VAL A 123 -7.13 -6.28 7.54
C VAL A 123 -8.03 -7.50 7.69
N GLU A 124 -8.91 -7.51 8.69
CA GLU A 124 -9.84 -8.62 8.92
C GLU A 124 -10.77 -8.84 7.71
N ARG A 125 -11.34 -7.76 7.15
CA ARG A 125 -12.20 -7.83 5.96
C ARG A 125 -11.45 -8.35 4.74
N MET A 126 -10.19 -7.91 4.53
CA MET A 126 -9.35 -8.43 3.45
C MET A 126 -9.12 -9.93 3.59
N LEU A 127 -8.76 -10.39 4.80
CA LEU A 127 -8.46 -11.79 5.06
C LEU A 127 -9.71 -12.67 4.97
N LYS A 128 -10.87 -12.23 5.48
CA LYS A 128 -12.16 -12.91 5.30
C LYS A 128 -12.59 -12.99 3.83
N GLY A 129 -12.18 -12.04 3.00
CA GLY A 129 -12.46 -12.06 1.57
C GLY A 129 -11.66 -13.12 0.78
N LEU A 130 -10.63 -13.73 1.39
CA LEU A 130 -9.80 -14.75 0.76
C LEU A 130 -10.36 -16.19 0.92
N GLY A 131 -11.41 -16.38 1.73
CA GLY A 131 -12.06 -17.67 1.97
C GLY A 131 -13.22 -17.60 2.95
#